data_AF-A0A352INC9-F1
#
_entry.id   AF-A0A352INC9-F1
#
_cell.length_a   1.000
_cell.length_b   1.000
_cell.length_c   1.000
_cell.angle_alpha   90.00
_cell.angle_beta   90.00
_cell.angle_gamma   90.00
#
_symmetry.space_group_name_H-M   'P 1'
#
loop_
_entity.id
_entity.type
_entity.pdbx_description
1 polymer ?
#
loop_
_entity_poly.entity_id
_entity_poly.type
_entity_poly.pdbx_seq_one_letter_code
_entity_poly.pdbx_strand_id
1 'polypeptide(L)'
;KMQSLCEALGEMGVWVRLHYVYPYPHVDDIIPLMAEGKILPYLDIPFQHASPKVLKAMKRPAHDSKTLERIRKWREICPELTIRSPFIVGFPGETEEDFQYLLDWLD
;
A
#
# COMPACT_ATOMS: atom_id res chain seq x y z
N LYS A 1 16.49 -4.84 7.98
CA LYS A 1 15.79 -5.27 9.22
C LYS A 1 14.44 -5.91 8.92
N MET A 2 13.54 -5.23 8.18
CA MET A 2 12.25 -5.83 7.78
C MET A 2 12.46 -6.98 6.77
N GLN A 3 13.18 -6.75 5.68
CA GLN A 3 13.45 -7.79 4.67
C GLN A 3 14.09 -9.05 5.26
N SER A 4 15.19 -8.89 6.00
CA SER A 4 15.86 -10.00 6.68
C SER A 4 14.95 -10.80 7.62
N LEU A 5 13.98 -10.14 8.27
CA LEU A 5 12.98 -10.81 9.09
C LEU A 5 11.97 -11.57 8.22
N CYS A 6 11.50 -10.97 7.11
CA CYS A 6 10.63 -11.64 6.15
C CYS A 6 11.29 -12.89 5.55
N GLU A 7 12.57 -12.81 5.17
CA GLU A 7 13.34 -13.95 4.67
C GLU A 7 13.38 -15.09 5.70
N ALA A 8 13.80 -14.78 6.94
CA ALA A 8 13.87 -15.78 8.00
C ALA A 8 12.51 -16.40 8.35
N LEU A 9 11.42 -15.60 8.39
CA LEU A 9 10.08 -16.11 8.66
C LEU A 9 9.55 -16.97 7.51
N GLY A 10 9.91 -16.67 6.27
CA GLY A 10 9.49 -17.43 5.08
C GLY A 10 10.06 -18.85 5.03
N GLU A 11 11.17 -19.12 5.72
CA GLU A 11 11.77 -20.46 5.82
C GLU A 11 11.07 -21.36 6.84
N MET A 12 10.20 -20.81 7.70
CA MET A 12 9.57 -21.55 8.79
C MET A 12 8.40 -22.45 8.36
N GLY A 13 8.00 -22.43 7.08
CA GLY A 13 6.90 -23.26 6.56
C GLY A 13 5.52 -22.86 7.08
N VAL A 14 5.37 -21.62 7.58
CA VAL A 14 4.12 -21.06 8.10
C VAL A 14 3.66 -19.89 7.25
N TRP A 15 2.38 -19.53 7.36
CA TRP A 15 1.88 -18.30 6.74
C TRP A 15 2.36 -17.06 7.49
N VAL A 16 2.98 -16.15 6.75
CA VAL A 16 3.44 -14.86 7.25
C VAL A 16 2.66 -13.77 6.52
N ARG A 17 1.85 -13.01 7.27
CA ARG A 17 1.03 -11.91 6.74
C ARG A 17 1.51 -10.59 7.32
N LEU A 18 1.73 -9.61 6.46
CA LEU A 18 2.16 -8.27 6.87
C LEU A 18 0.95 -7.37 7.10
N HIS A 19 0.97 -6.62 8.21
CA HIS A 19 -0.05 -5.65 8.58
C HIS A 19 0.56 -4.27 8.84
N TYR A 20 -0.23 -3.21 8.63
CA TYR A 20 0.19 -1.82 8.85
C TYR A 20 1.46 -1.43 8.08
N VAL A 21 1.56 -1.87 6.82
CA VAL A 21 2.71 -1.58 5.96
C VAL A 21 2.56 -0.17 5.39
N TYR A 22 3.48 0.71 5.78
CA TYR A 22 3.60 1.99 5.09
C TYR A 22 4.37 1.80 3.80
N PRO A 23 3.95 2.41 2.68
CA PRO A 23 4.49 2.08 1.39
C PRO A 23 5.75 2.94 1.21
N TYR A 24 6.82 2.53 1.88
CA TYR A 24 8.15 3.11 1.75
C TYR A 24 8.94 2.34 0.67
N PRO A 25 10.06 2.88 0.15
CA PRO A 25 10.84 2.20 -0.88
C PRO A 25 11.25 0.76 -0.53
N HIS A 26 11.51 0.47 0.76
CA HIS A 26 11.92 -0.88 1.20
C HIS A 26 10.82 -1.95 1.06
N VAL A 27 9.57 -1.57 0.78
CA VAL A 27 8.50 -2.55 0.50
C VAL A 27 8.73 -3.20 -0.86
N ASP A 28 9.39 -2.51 -1.79
CA ASP A 28 9.70 -3.02 -3.13
C ASP A 28 10.55 -4.30 -3.03
N ASP A 29 11.47 -4.36 -2.06
CA ASP A 29 12.33 -5.52 -1.81
C ASP A 29 11.57 -6.74 -1.24
N ILE A 30 10.35 -6.54 -0.73
CA ILE A 30 9.53 -7.61 -0.14
C ILE A 30 8.63 -8.27 -1.19
N ILE A 31 8.28 -7.58 -2.27
CA ILE A 31 7.35 -8.10 -3.28
C ILE A 31 7.86 -9.39 -3.95
N PRO A 32 9.16 -9.56 -4.28
CA PRO A 32 9.65 -10.82 -4.80
C PRO A 32 9.44 -11.99 -3.83
N LEU A 33 9.60 -11.77 -2.51
CA LEU A 33 9.35 -12.80 -1.50
C LEU A 33 7.87 -13.23 -1.47
N MET A 34 6.95 -12.32 -1.81
CA MET A 34 5.54 -12.65 -1.96
C MET A 34 5.27 -13.46 -3.22
N ALA A 35 5.91 -13.11 -4.34
CA ALA A 35 5.80 -13.86 -5.59
C ALA A 35 6.38 -15.28 -5.47
N GLU A 36 7.44 -15.46 -4.68
CA GLU A 36 8.03 -16.76 -4.37
C GLU A 36 7.20 -17.59 -3.35
N GLY A 37 6.14 -17.03 -2.78
CA GLY A 37 5.29 -17.70 -1.79
C GLY A 37 5.90 -17.80 -0.39
N LYS A 38 7.04 -17.15 -0.14
CA LYS A 38 7.68 -17.09 1.19
C LYS A 38 6.90 -16.20 2.16
N ILE A 39 6.29 -15.15 1.63
CA ILE A 39 5.38 -14.26 2.37
C ILE A 39 4.02 -14.30 1.67
N LEU A 40 2.92 -14.18 2.42
CA LEU A 40 1.61 -14.09 1.79
C LEU A 40 1.53 -12.84 0.89
N PRO A 41 0.98 -12.94 -0.33
CA PRO A 41 0.83 -11.83 -1.26
C PRO A 41 -0.30 -10.89 -0.82
N TYR A 42 -0.10 -10.26 0.34
CA TYR A 42 -1.07 -9.42 1.00
C TYR A 42 -0.39 -8.23 1.67
N LEU A 43 -0.81 -7.02 1.28
CA LEU A 43 -0.35 -5.77 1.87
C LEU A 43 -1.52 -4.98 2.44
N ASP A 44 -1.44 -4.68 3.73
CA ASP A 44 -2.35 -3.78 4.43
C ASP A 44 -1.72 -2.39 4.52
N ILE A 45 -2.13 -1.49 3.62
CA ILE A 45 -1.52 -0.17 3.42
C ILE A 45 -2.57 0.91 3.71
N PRO A 46 -2.38 1.76 4.73
CA PRO A 46 -3.33 2.82 5.04
C PRO A 46 -3.12 4.06 4.17
N PHE A 47 -3.72 4.10 2.97
CA PHE A 47 -3.69 5.28 2.10
C PHE A 47 -4.48 6.47 2.67
N GLN A 48 -5.56 6.20 3.41
CA GLN A 48 -6.46 7.18 4.04
C GLN A 48 -7.31 8.01 3.08
N HIS A 49 -6.70 8.64 2.08
CA HIS A 49 -7.40 9.41 1.04
C HIS A 49 -6.53 9.42 -0.22
N ALA A 50 -7.06 9.88 -1.35
CA ALA A 50 -6.30 10.07 -2.59
C ALA A 50 -6.08 11.55 -2.93
N SER A 51 -7.04 12.45 -2.66
CA SER A 51 -6.83 13.89 -2.89
C SER A 51 -5.55 14.44 -2.20
N PRO A 52 -4.62 15.08 -2.94
CA PRO A 52 -3.43 15.73 -2.38
C PRO A 52 -3.77 16.77 -1.31
N LYS A 53 -4.85 17.52 -1.52
CA LYS A 53 -5.29 18.58 -0.61
C LYS A 53 -5.73 17.98 0.73
N VAL A 54 -6.57 16.95 0.69
CA VAL A 54 -7.05 16.24 1.89
C VAL A 54 -5.88 15.54 2.60
N LEU A 55 -5.04 14.82 1.85
CA LEU A 55 -3.85 14.15 2.39
C LEU A 55 -2.89 15.14 3.07
N LYS A 56 -2.67 16.32 2.49
CA LYS A 56 -1.86 17.38 3.11
C LYS A 56 -2.48 17.86 4.42
N ALA A 57 -3.80 18.04 4.47
CA ALA A 57 -4.52 18.41 5.69
C ALA A 57 -4.47 17.31 6.77
N MET A 58 -4.45 16.04 6.37
CA MET A 58 -4.20 14.88 7.24
C MET A 58 -2.73 14.75 7.68
N LYS A 59 -1.86 15.70 7.34
CA LYS A 59 -0.40 15.67 7.59
C LYS A 59 0.31 14.50 6.91
N ARG A 60 -0.14 14.13 5.70
CA ARG A 60 0.43 13.08 4.84
C ARG A 60 0.92 13.64 3.48
N PRO A 61 1.80 14.66 3.46
CA PRO A 61 2.20 15.32 2.22
C PRO A 61 3.02 14.46 1.24
N ALA A 62 3.52 13.30 1.68
CA ALA A 62 4.45 12.48 0.91
C ALA A 62 3.80 11.43 -0.01
N HIS A 63 2.46 11.36 -0.08
CA HIS A 63 1.78 10.16 -0.58
C HIS A 63 1.34 10.14 -2.04
N ASP A 64 1.48 11.25 -2.77
CA ASP A 64 0.50 11.49 -3.83
C ASP A 64 0.93 11.19 -5.28
N SER A 65 2.22 11.29 -5.63
CA SER A 65 2.59 11.18 -7.05
C SER A 65 3.09 9.81 -7.53
N LYS A 66 3.39 8.85 -6.64
CA LYS A 66 4.02 7.56 -7.02
C LYS A 66 3.29 6.31 -6.56
N THR A 67 2.20 6.44 -5.81
CA THR A 67 1.53 5.28 -5.21
C THR A 67 0.97 4.34 -6.27
N LEU A 68 0.22 4.85 -7.26
CA LEU A 68 -0.34 4.04 -8.35
C LEU A 68 0.74 3.39 -9.22
N GLU A 69 1.78 4.15 -9.61
CA GLU A 69 2.90 3.62 -10.40
C GLU A 69 3.57 2.44 -9.67
N ARG A 70 3.77 2.58 -8.36
CA ARG A 70 4.38 1.53 -7.56
C ARG A 70 3.47 0.31 -7.39
N ILE A 71 2.16 0.52 -7.17
CA ILE A 71 1.19 -0.58 -7.13
C ILE A 71 1.22 -1.38 -8.45
N ARG A 72 1.29 -0.69 -9.60
CA ARG A 72 1.41 -1.34 -10.92
C ARG A 72 2.66 -2.20 -10.99
N LYS A 73 3.83 -1.66 -10.64
CA LYS A 73 5.10 -2.42 -10.60
C LYS A 73 5.02 -3.64 -9.66
N TRP A 74 4.41 -3.49 -8.49
CA TRP A 74 4.25 -4.60 -7.56
C TRP A 74 3.37 -5.72 -8.13
N ARG A 75 2.29 -5.37 -8.83
CA ARG A 75 1.42 -6.35 -9.50
C ARG A 75 2.07 -7.01 -10.71
N GLU A 76 3.00 -6.33 -11.39
CA GLU A 76 3.82 -6.95 -12.44
C GLU A 76 4.72 -8.06 -11.87
N ILE A 77 5.28 -7.85 -10.67
CA ILE A 77 6.15 -8.83 -9.98
C ILE A 77 5.32 -9.94 -9.31
N CYS A 78 4.20 -9.58 -8.67
CA CYS A 78 3.33 -10.48 -7.93
C CYS A 78 1.86 -10.25 -8.37
N PRO A 79 1.38 -10.95 -9.42
CA PRO A 79 0.03 -10.77 -9.94
C PRO A 79 -1.09 -11.09 -8.92
N GLU A 80 -0.81 -12.02 -8.00
CA GLU A 80 -1.75 -12.45 -6.94
C GLU A 80 -1.80 -11.46 -5.75
N LEU A 81 -1.07 -10.34 -5.81
CA LEU A 81 -0.97 -9.37 -4.73
C LEU A 81 -2.33 -8.74 -4.39
N THR A 82 -2.80 -9.02 -3.18
CA THR A 82 -3.95 -8.35 -2.58
C THR A 82 -3.49 -7.12 -1.82
N ILE A 83 -4.08 -5.95 -2.13
CA ILE A 83 -3.86 -4.71 -1.36
C ILE A 83 -5.14 -4.35 -0.64
N ARG A 84 -5.06 -4.23 0.69
CA ARG A 84 -6.12 -3.68 1.53
C ARG A 84 -5.75 -2.27 1.93
N SER A 85 -6.70 -1.35 1.87
CA SER A 85 -6.54 0.00 2.42
C SER A 85 -7.83 0.53 3.03
N PRO A 86 -7.79 1.12 4.23
CA PRO A 86 -8.85 2.00 4.70
C PRO A 86 -8.83 3.35 3.97
N PHE A 87 -10.03 3.91 3.74
CA PHE A 87 -10.25 5.27 3.26
C PHE A 87 -11.20 6.01 4.20
N ILE A 88 -10.96 7.31 4.39
CA ILE A 88 -11.73 8.20 5.25
C ILE A 88 -12.36 9.25 4.34
N VAL A 89 -13.68 9.39 4.38
CA VAL A 89 -14.45 10.42 3.66
C VAL A 89 -15.09 11.40 4.65
N GLY A 90 -15.51 12.57 4.18
CA GLY A 90 -16.06 13.63 5.02
C GLY A 90 -15.01 14.28 5.93
N PHE A 91 -13.73 14.27 5.53
CA PHE A 91 -12.70 14.96 6.29
C PHE A 91 -12.96 16.48 6.33
N PRO A 92 -12.67 17.20 7.43
CA PRO A 92 -12.91 18.65 7.49
C PRO A 92 -12.24 19.41 6.34
N GLY A 93 -13.05 19.99 5.45
CA GLY A 93 -12.59 20.74 4.27
C GLY A 93 -12.51 19.93 2.96
N GLU A 94 -12.90 18.66 2.97
CA GLU A 94 -13.15 17.84 1.78
C GLU A 94 -14.27 18.46 0.94
N THR A 95 -14.04 18.58 -0.37
CA THR A 95 -15.02 19.06 -1.35
C THR A 95 -15.51 17.91 -2.23
N GLU A 96 -16.58 18.14 -2.99
CA GLU A 96 -17.07 17.19 -3.99
C GLU A 96 -15.98 16.79 -5.00
N GLU A 97 -15.14 17.76 -5.41
CA GLU A 97 -14.00 17.50 -6.29
C GLU A 97 -12.95 16.58 -5.64
N ASP A 98 -12.69 16.75 -4.35
CA ASP A 98 -11.75 15.88 -3.60
C ASP A 98 -12.30 14.44 -3.50
N PHE A 99 -13.62 14.31 -3.31
CA PHE A 99 -14.31 13.03 -3.25
C PHE A 99 -14.34 12.34 -4.63
N GLN A 100 -14.66 13.06 -5.70
CA GLN A 100 -14.62 12.52 -7.06
C GLN A 100 -13.20 12.07 -7.43
N TYR A 101 -12.17 12.85 -7.06
CA TYR A 101 -10.77 12.44 -7.24
C TYR A 101 -10.47 11.12 -6.54
N LEU A 102 -11.01 10.90 -5.33
CA LEU A 102 -10.86 9.63 -4.63
C LEU A 102 -11.53 8.47 -5.38
N LEU A 103 -12.73 8.66 -5.91
CA LEU A 103 -13.41 7.63 -6.70
C LEU A 103 -12.62 7.30 -7.97
N ASP A 104 -12.20 8.31 -8.73
CA ASP A 104 -11.41 8.14 -9.95
C ASP A 104 -10.06 7.45 -9.69
N TRP A 105 -9.50 7.61 -8.49
CA TRP A 105 -8.26 6.95 -8.09
C TRP A 105 -8.46 5.47 -7.73
N LEU A 106 -9.65 5.09 -7.25
CA LEU A 106 -9.99 3.72 -6.86
C LEU A 106 -10.27 2.80 -8.06
N ASP A 107 -10.70 3.39 -9.18
CA ASP A 107 -10.97 2.69 -10.46
C ASP A 107 -9.67 2.36 -11.24
#